data_AF-A0A7X6Q227-F1
#
_entry.id   AF-A0A7X6Q227-F1
#
_cell.length_a   1.000
_cell.length_b   1.000
_cell.length_c   1.000
_cell.angle_alpha   90.00
_cell.angle_beta   90.00
_cell.angle_gamma   90.00
#
_symmetry.space_group_name_H-M   'P 1'
#
loop_
_entity.id
_entity.type
_entity.pdbx_description
1 polymer ?
#
loop_
_entity_poly.entity_id
_entity_poly.type
_entity_poly.pdbx_seq_one_letter_code
_entity_poly.pdbx_strand_id
1 'polypeptide(L)'
;IKISLDGPYLTIQAQQNTHKKETGKNYICEERSYGSCSRSFDVSGIQTSDIKGKFTDGVLTLTLPKKEERKEPEVIEIEIED
;
A
#
# COMPACT_ATOMS: atom_id res chain seq x y z
N ILE A 1 -10.41 -4.12 1.13
CA ILE A 1 -9.32 -3.12 1.00
C ILE A 1 -8.91 -3.10 -0.46
N LYS A 2 -8.83 -1.93 -1.07
CA LYS A 2 -8.42 -1.73 -2.47
C LYS A 2 -7.13 -0.91 -2.48
N ILE A 3 -6.17 -1.33 -3.29
CA ILE A 3 -4.89 -0.65 -3.49
C ILE A 3 -4.76 -0.39 -4.98
N SER A 4 -4.48 0.85 -5.37
CA SER A 4 -4.32 1.24 -6.77
C SER A 4 -3.13 2.18 -6.93
N LEU A 5 -2.47 2.08 -8.08
CA LEU A 5 -1.36 2.92 -8.48
C LEU A 5 -1.79 3.74 -9.70
N ASP A 6 -1.72 5.06 -9.60
CA ASP A 6 -2.05 5.99 -10.67
C ASP A 6 -0.95 7.05 -10.78
N GLY A 7 -0.18 7.01 -11.86
CA GLY A 7 1.04 7.79 -12.01
C GLY A 7 2.00 7.59 -10.83
N PRO A 8 2.40 8.67 -10.11
CA PRO A 8 3.27 8.57 -8.94
C PRO A 8 2.51 8.25 -7.63
N TYR A 9 1.19 8.09 -7.65
CA TYR A 9 0.40 7.98 -6.42
C TYR A 9 -0.09 6.55 -6.15
N LEU A 10 0.26 6.03 -4.97
CA LEU A 10 -0.31 4.82 -4.40
C LEU A 10 -1.49 5.17 -3.50
N THR A 11 -2.68 4.70 -3.83
CA THR A 11 -3.91 4.95 -3.06
C THR A 11 -4.39 3.68 -2.37
N ILE A 12 -4.65 3.77 -1.06
CA ILE A 12 -5.17 2.71 -0.21
C ILE A 12 -6.57 3.10 0.25
N GLN A 13 -7.55 2.27 -0.05
CA GLN A 13 -8.95 2.44 0.32
C GLN A 13 -9.43 1.26 1.15
N ALA A 14 -10.05 1.54 2.29
CA ALA A 14 -10.73 0.54 3.09
C ALA A 14 -12.16 0.99 3.37
N GLN A 15 -13.09 0.05 3.23
CA GLN A 15 -14.49 0.23 3.58
C GLN A 15 -14.85 -0.86 4.58
N GLN A 16 -15.39 -0.44 5.72
CA GLN A 16 -15.88 -1.33 6.77
C GLN A 16 -17.38 -1.08 6.94
N ASN A 17 -18.16 -2.10 6.58
CA ASN A 17 -19.60 -2.14 6.85
C ASN A 17 -19.83 -3.27 7.84
N THR A 18 -20.17 -2.94 9.08
CA THR A 18 -20.56 -3.93 10.09
C THR A 18 -22.03 -3.75 10.42
N HIS A 19 -22.84 -4.74 10.02
CA HIS A 19 -24.28 -4.78 10.29
C HIS A 19 -24.57 -6.01 11.14
N LYS A 20 -24.72 -5.82 12.46
CA LYS A 20 -25.06 -6.91 13.39
C LYS A 20 -26.54 -6.80 13.75
N LYS A 21 -27.36 -7.69 13.18
CA LYS A 21 -28.80 -7.76 13.47
C LYS A 21 -29.06 -8.88 14.46
N GLU A 22 -29.27 -8.55 15.74
CA GLU A 22 -29.70 -9.53 16.75
C GLU A 22 -31.22 -9.44 16.93
N THR A 23 -31.96 -10.38 16.33
CA THR A 23 -33.41 -10.53 16.55
C THR A 23 -33.66 -11.40 17.78
N GLY A 24 -33.73 -10.76 18.94
CA GLY A 24 -34.28 -11.31 20.18
C GLY A 24 -35.52 -10.51 20.60
N LYS A 25 -36.44 -11.14 21.36
CA LYS A 25 -37.76 -10.59 21.71
C LYS A 25 -37.75 -9.21 22.41
N ASN A 26 -36.59 -8.70 22.88
CA ASN A 26 -36.47 -7.52 23.75
C ASN A 26 -35.25 -6.60 23.45
N TYR A 27 -34.87 -6.35 22.19
CA TYR A 27 -33.79 -5.38 21.89
C TYR A 27 -34.34 -4.07 21.31
N ILE A 28 -33.88 -2.93 21.84
CA ILE A 28 -34.26 -1.55 21.43
C ILE A 28 -33.12 -0.86 20.63
N CYS A 29 -31.90 -1.43 20.58
CA CYS A 29 -30.73 -0.81 19.95
C CYS A 29 -30.05 -1.72 18.92
N GLU A 30 -29.74 -1.16 17.74
CA GLU A 30 -29.01 -1.78 16.64
C GLU A 30 -27.81 -0.89 16.29
N GLU A 31 -26.61 -1.30 16.67
CA GLU A 31 -25.38 -0.56 16.36
C GLU A 31 -24.89 -0.92 14.96
N ARG A 32 -24.94 0.07 14.06
CA ARG A 32 -24.35 -0.01 12.72
C ARG A 32 -23.07 0.81 12.72
N SER A 33 -21.95 0.14 12.45
CA SER A 33 -20.67 0.82 12.19
C SER A 33 -20.43 0.83 10.68
N TYR A 34 -20.45 2.01 10.09
CA TYR A 34 -20.08 2.25 8.70
C TYR A 34 -18.91 3.25 8.68
N GLY A 35 -17.87 2.92 7.93
CA GLY A 35 -16.75 3.82 7.72
C GLY A 35 -16.01 3.51 6.45
N SER A 36 -15.60 4.54 5.74
CA SER A 36 -14.64 4.44 4.64
C SER A 36 -13.43 5.31 4.97
N CYS A 37 -12.25 4.85 4.57
CA CYS A 37 -11.04 5.65 4.62
C CYS A 37 -10.26 5.50 3.32
N SER A 38 -9.62 6.59 2.91
CA SER A 38 -8.77 6.64 1.72
C SER A 38 -7.53 7.46 2.07
N ARG A 39 -6.35 6.95 1.75
CA ARG A 39 -5.09 7.69 1.83
C ARG A 39 -4.27 7.45 0.58
N SER A 40 -3.56 8.48 0.13
CA SER A 40 -2.69 8.42 -1.03
C SER A 40 -1.27 8.84 -0.66
N PHE A 41 -0.29 8.17 -1.24
CA PHE A 41 1.14 8.38 -0.98
C PHE A 41 1.87 8.59 -2.30
N ASP A 42 2.79 9.55 -2.34
CA ASP A 42 3.74 9.68 -3.46
C ASP A 42 4.79 8.57 -3.37
N VAL A 43 4.92 7.79 -4.44
CA VAL A 43 5.84 6.65 -4.59
C VAL A 43 6.82 6.84 -5.76
N SER A 44 7.07 8.08 -6.18
CA SER A 44 7.98 8.40 -7.30
C SER A 44 9.39 7.79 -7.14
N GLY A 45 9.89 7.68 -5.90
CA GLY A 45 11.18 7.08 -5.56
C GLY A 45 11.17 5.57 -5.32
N ILE A 46 10.05 4.88 -5.57
CA ILE A 46 9.86 3.46 -5.27
C ILE A 46 9.83 2.65 -6.57
N GLN A 47 10.46 1.48 -6.54
CA GLN A 47 10.36 0.49 -7.61
C GLN A 47 9.00 -0.21 -7.51
N THR A 48 8.01 0.32 -8.24
CA THR A 48 6.60 -0.08 -8.11
C THR A 48 6.33 -1.51 -8.54
N SER A 49 7.17 -2.11 -9.38
CA SER A 49 7.10 -3.52 -9.81
C SER A 49 7.25 -4.51 -8.66
N ASP A 50 7.98 -4.13 -7.60
CA ASP A 50 8.41 -5.03 -6.53
C ASP A 50 7.75 -4.73 -5.19
N ILE A 51 6.62 -4.02 -5.22
CA ILE A 51 5.80 -3.77 -4.03
C ILE A 51 5.19 -5.09 -3.57
N LYS A 52 5.40 -5.42 -2.29
CA LYS A 52 4.80 -6.59 -1.64
C LYS A 52 3.84 -6.16 -0.54
N GLY A 53 2.76 -6.91 -0.35
CA GLY A 53 1.75 -6.62 0.67
C GLY A 53 1.31 -7.85 1.43
N LYS A 54 1.02 -7.69 2.72
CA LYS A 54 0.43 -8.72 3.59
C LYS A 54 -0.68 -8.10 4.42
N PHE A 55 -1.81 -8.81 4.53
CA PHE A 55 -2.91 -8.45 5.42
C PHE A 55 -3.07 -9.54 6.47
N THR A 56 -2.90 -9.21 7.74
CA THR A 56 -2.95 -10.19 8.84
C THR A 56 -3.53 -9.52 10.07
N ASP A 57 -4.52 -10.17 10.68
CA ASP A 57 -5.20 -9.71 11.90
C ASP A 57 -5.69 -8.25 11.83
N GLY A 58 -6.21 -7.84 10.67
CA GLY A 58 -6.73 -6.49 10.46
C GLY A 58 -5.68 -5.44 10.07
N VAL A 59 -4.40 -5.80 9.98
CA VAL A 59 -3.30 -4.89 9.66
C VAL A 59 -2.79 -5.13 8.24
N LEU A 60 -2.83 -4.09 7.40
CA LEU A 60 -2.18 -4.08 6.09
C LEU A 60 -0.73 -3.59 6.23
N THR A 61 0.22 -4.44 5.86
CA THR A 61 1.65 -4.11 5.78
C THR A 61 2.10 -4.12 4.33
N LEU A 62 2.72 -3.03 3.86
CA LEU A 62 3.28 -2.90 2.52
C LEU A 62 4.80 -2.70 2.60
N THR A 63 5.54 -3.40 1.75
CA THR A 63 6.99 -3.25 1.56
C THR A 63 7.25 -2.60 0.21
N LEU A 64 7.84 -1.40 0.23
CA LEU A 64 8.09 -0.57 -0.94
C LEU A 64 9.61 -0.42 -1.13
N PRO A 65 10.23 -1.18 -2.04
CA PRO A 65 11.66 -1.06 -2.30
C PRO A 65 11.97 0.28 -2.99
N LYS A 66 12.99 0.99 -2.50
CA LYS A 66 13.46 2.22 -3.13
C LYS A 66 14.08 1.90 -4.49
N LYS A 67 13.95 2.82 -5.45
CA LYS A 67 14.73 2.77 -6.68
C LYS A 67 16.22 2.89 -6.34
N GLU A 68 17.05 2.09 -6.97
CA GLU A 68 18.50 2.25 -6.85
C GLU A 68 18.92 3.58 -7.46
N GLU A 69 19.70 4.37 -6.72
CA GLU A 69 20.41 5.51 -7.30
C GLU A 69 21.46 4.95 -8.25
N ARG A 70 21.47 5.45 -9.49
CA ARG A 70 22.47 5.06 -10.48
C ARG A 70 23.83 5.46 -9.93
N LYS A 71 24.60 4.49 -9.44
CA LYS A 71 26.01 4.68 -9.16
C LYS A 71 26.65 5.18 -10.45
N GLU A 72 27.34 6.32 -10.37
CA GLU A 72 28.13 6.81 -11.50
C GLU A 72 29.04 5.67 -11.96
N PRO A 73 29.18 5.45 -13.29
CA PRO A 73 30.04 4.39 -13.77
C PRO A 73 31.45 4.64 -13.22
N GLU A 74 32.00 3.64 -12.54
CA GLU A 74 33.41 3.66 -12.15
C GLU A 74 34.23 3.91 -13.41
N VAL A 75 35.10 4.93 -13.37
CA VAL A 75 35.99 5.24 -14.49
C VAL A 75 36.88 4.02 -14.71
N ILE A 76 36.71 3.36 -15.85
CA ILE A 76 37.55 2.24 -16.25
C ILE A 76 38.72 2.82 -17.04
N GLU A 77 39.92 2.78 -16.48
CA GLU A 77 41.15 3.07 -17.20
C GLU A 77 41.45 1.89 -18.15
N ILE A 78 41.70 2.21 -19.42
CA ILE A 78 42.06 1.22 -20.44
C ILE A 78 43.55 1.39 -20.74
N GLU A 79 44.35 0.35 -20.46
CA GLU A 79 45.74 0.29 -20.87
C GLU A 79 45.82 0.00 -22.38
N ILE A 80 46.66 0.75 -23.09
CA ILE A 80 46.96 0.55 -24.51
C ILE A 80 48.39 0.00 -24.58
N GLU A 81 48.57 -1.17 -25.22
CA GLU A 81 49.90 -1.70 -25.58
C GLU A 81 50.37 -1.11 -26.91
N ASP A 82 51.68 -0.86 -27.03
CA ASP A 82 52.38 -0.39 -28.25
C ASP A 82 52.40 -1.42 -29.40
#